data_AF-A0A1W2F866-F1
#
_entry.id   AF-A0A1W2F866-F1
#
_cell.length_a   1.000
_cell.length_b   1.000
_cell.length_c   1.000
_cell.angle_alpha   90.00
_cell.angle_beta   90.00
_cell.angle_gamma   90.00
#
_symmetry.space_group_name_H-M   'P 1'
#
loop_
_entity.id
_entity.type
_entity.pdbx_description
1 polymer ?
#
loop_
_entity_poly.entity_id
_entity_poly.type
_entity_poly.pdbx_seq_one_letter_code
_entity_poly.pdbx_strand_id
1 'polypeptide(L)'
;MLTYTLRYGWAKPDPEANVDDEFFRLQTTLDQIDDDMFGLAGAIAGKANAAHAHAIADITGLSAALAAKQDAGAAFSLDSLSDVQGAAGAAVNYVLVKSTTGTWEPSSAIAALGPHQHAQADIVGLSASLREVAPPGAVSAFAMSSAPVGWIKANGAAVSRSTYSALFAAIGTTFGVGDGSTTFNLPDLRGEFVRGWDDARGIDASRGFGSAQGSQNLTHSHGVNDPGHSHPYTRAWNGGLYAGGPFPARDSDNTLNTGHVGTGISIQASGGSEARPRNIALLYCIKY
;
A
#
# COMPACT_ATOMS: atom_id res chain seq x y z
N MET A 1 33.66 56.64 103.61
CA MET A 1 32.68 55.67 103.06
C MET A 1 33.27 55.13 101.78
N LEU A 2 33.48 53.81 101.67
CA LEU A 2 34.13 53.21 100.51
C LEU A 2 33.37 53.55 99.22
N THR A 3 34.09 54.05 98.21
CA THR A 3 33.52 54.32 96.90
C THR A 3 34.06 53.32 95.88
N TYR A 4 33.22 52.90 94.95
CA TYR A 4 33.55 51.87 93.96
C TYR A 4 33.41 52.39 92.54
N THR A 5 34.05 51.73 91.57
CA THR A 5 33.85 52.01 90.15
C THR A 5 32.45 51.56 89.72
N LEU A 6 31.85 52.33 88.83
CA LEU A 6 30.42 52.20 88.50
C LEU A 6 30.11 50.99 87.62
N ARG A 7 31.07 50.53 86.81
CA ARG A 7 30.88 49.45 85.82
C ARG A 7 31.37 48.09 86.32
N TYR A 8 32.47 48.08 87.07
CA TYR A 8 33.16 46.86 87.46
C TYR A 8 33.23 46.66 88.98
N GLY A 9 32.73 47.61 89.78
CA GLY A 9 32.62 47.45 91.24
C GLY A 9 33.97 47.41 91.97
N TRP A 10 35.06 47.84 91.34
CA TRP A 10 36.39 47.87 91.96
C TRP A 10 36.50 49.00 92.99
N ALA A 11 37.24 48.78 94.08
CA ALA A 11 37.44 49.80 95.10
C ALA A 11 38.21 51.00 94.51
N LYS A 12 37.73 52.22 94.76
CA LYS A 12 38.46 53.44 94.41
C LYS A 12 39.44 53.82 95.51
N PRO A 13 40.45 54.65 95.18
CA PRO A 13 41.34 55.16 96.19
C PRO A 13 40.59 55.92 97.27
N ASP A 14 40.93 55.66 98.52
CA ASP A 14 40.34 56.31 99.68
C ASP A 14 41.24 57.46 100.15
N PRO A 15 40.89 58.73 99.88
CA PRO A 15 41.75 59.87 100.21
C PRO A 15 41.90 60.08 101.73
N GLU A 16 41.09 59.41 102.54
CA GLU A 16 41.13 59.49 104.01
C GLU A 16 41.96 58.35 104.64
N ALA A 17 42.36 57.34 103.86
CA ALA A 17 43.19 56.23 104.35
C ALA A 17 44.67 56.64 104.46
N ASN A 18 45.40 55.99 105.37
CA ASN A 18 46.85 56.12 105.39
C ASN A 18 47.46 55.47 104.13
N VAL A 19 48.70 55.83 103.81
CA VAL A 19 49.36 55.37 102.57
C VAL A 19 49.54 53.85 102.53
N ASP A 20 49.78 53.22 103.67
CA ASP A 20 50.05 51.78 103.74
C ASP A 20 48.79 50.94 103.45
N ASP A 21 47.66 51.32 104.04
CA ASP A 21 46.35 50.69 103.83
C ASP A 21 45.85 50.93 102.40
N GLU A 22 46.10 52.13 101.87
CA GLU A 22 45.72 52.51 100.51
C GLU A 22 46.57 51.77 99.47
N PHE A 23 47.86 51.58 99.72
CA PHE A 23 48.75 50.83 98.83
C PHE A 23 48.32 49.37 98.69
N PHE A 24 47.96 48.70 99.79
CA PHE A 24 47.49 47.31 99.75
C PHE A 24 46.17 47.15 98.98
N ARG A 25 45.26 48.12 99.15
CA ARG A 25 43.98 48.16 98.41
C ARG A 25 44.19 48.37 96.91
N LEU A 26 45.13 49.23 96.54
CA LEU A 26 45.52 49.43 95.14
C LEU A 26 46.12 48.18 94.52
N GLN A 27 47.00 47.47 95.24
CA GLN A 27 47.54 46.18 94.78
C GLN A 27 46.44 45.16 94.53
N THR A 28 45.52 44.99 95.49
CA THR A 28 44.39 44.05 95.34
C THR A 28 43.49 44.41 94.15
N THR A 29 43.25 45.71 93.93
CA THR A 29 42.45 46.17 92.80
C THR A 29 43.17 45.93 91.46
N LEU A 30 44.49 46.06 91.43
CA LEU A 30 45.28 45.81 90.23
C LEU A 30 45.26 44.33 89.83
N ASP A 31 45.38 43.42 90.79
CA ASP A 31 45.27 41.97 90.53
C ASP A 31 43.88 41.60 89.97
N GLN A 32 42.81 42.18 90.53
CA GLN A 32 41.45 41.94 90.03
C GLN A 32 41.25 42.44 88.59
N ILE A 33 41.88 43.56 88.21
CA ILE A 33 41.83 44.07 86.84
C ILE A 33 42.54 43.12 85.88
N ASP A 34 43.70 42.58 86.26
CA ASP A 34 44.46 41.65 85.45
C ASP A 34 43.68 40.34 85.20
N ASP A 35 43.07 39.79 86.25
CA ASP A 35 42.21 38.61 86.16
C ASP A 35 41.00 38.83 85.23
N ASP A 36 40.31 39.97 85.38
CA ASP A 36 39.16 40.32 84.54
C ASP A 36 39.58 40.51 83.07
N MET A 37 40.73 41.15 82.82
CA MET A 37 41.28 41.34 81.48
C MET A 37 41.67 40.00 80.83
N PHE A 38 42.31 39.10 81.59
CA PHE A 38 42.66 37.77 81.13
C PHE A 38 41.40 36.94 80.79
N GLY A 39 40.38 36.99 81.64
CA GLY A 39 39.09 36.33 81.41
C GLY A 39 38.40 36.84 80.13
N LEU A 40 38.39 38.16 79.90
CA LEU A 40 37.83 38.76 78.69
C LEU A 40 38.59 38.31 77.43
N ALA A 41 39.92 38.27 77.48
CA ALA A 41 40.74 37.80 76.37
C ALA A 41 40.42 36.35 75.99
N GLY A 42 40.26 35.46 76.98
CA GLY A 42 39.85 34.07 76.76
C GLY A 42 38.45 33.95 76.15
N ALA A 43 37.48 34.75 76.62
CA ALA A 43 36.13 34.75 76.09
C ALA A 43 36.06 35.24 74.63
N ILE A 44 36.88 36.23 74.25
CA ILE A 44 36.97 36.73 72.89
C ILE A 44 37.62 35.69 71.97
N ALA A 45 38.67 34.99 72.41
CA ALA A 45 39.34 33.97 71.63
C ALA A 45 38.43 32.77 71.25
N GLY A 46 37.40 32.50 72.06
CA GLY A 46 36.41 31.44 71.78
C GLY A 46 35.25 31.84 70.86
N LYS A 47 35.16 33.10 70.42
CA LYS A 47 34.11 33.56 69.49
C LYS A 47 34.58 33.39 68.05
N ALA A 48 33.68 32.94 67.17
CA ALA A 48 33.96 32.87 65.75
C ALA A 48 34.14 34.28 65.14
N ASN A 49 34.97 34.39 64.10
CA ASN A 49 35.16 35.65 63.36
C ASN A 49 33.83 36.17 62.80
N ALA A 50 33.71 37.50 62.71
CA ALA A 50 32.53 38.19 62.16
C ALA A 50 32.19 37.78 60.71
N ALA A 51 33.16 37.23 59.97
CA ALA A 51 32.94 36.51 58.72
C ALA A 51 33.71 35.19 58.74
N HIS A 52 33.02 34.10 58.42
CA HIS A 52 33.61 32.79 58.12
C HIS A 52 32.76 32.06 57.08
N ALA A 53 33.32 31.03 56.47
CA ALA A 53 32.66 30.21 55.45
C ALA A 53 32.74 28.73 55.83
N HIS A 54 31.80 27.93 55.31
CA HIS A 54 31.79 26.48 55.40
C HIS A 54 31.95 25.87 54.01
N ALA A 55 32.74 24.81 53.90
CA ALA A 55 32.73 23.95 52.74
C ALA A 55 31.54 22.99 52.83
N ILE A 56 31.06 22.48 51.69
CA ILE A 56 30.01 21.44 51.65
C ILE A 56 30.41 20.19 52.46
N ALA A 57 31.72 19.93 52.55
CA ALA A 57 32.30 18.85 53.35
C ALA A 57 32.02 18.99 54.87
N ASP A 58 31.74 20.21 55.34
CA ASP A 58 31.50 20.49 56.76
C ASP A 58 30.09 20.04 57.21
N ILE A 59 29.20 19.73 56.26
CA ILE A 59 27.84 19.26 56.54
C ILE A 59 27.79 17.75 56.30
N THR A 60 27.91 16.97 57.37
CA THR A 60 27.88 15.51 57.32
C THR A 60 26.65 15.02 56.56
N GLY A 61 26.88 14.28 55.46
CA GLY A 61 25.84 13.66 54.65
C GLY A 61 25.29 14.51 53.49
N LEU A 62 25.65 15.80 53.39
CA LEU A 62 25.16 16.66 52.30
C LEU A 62 25.67 16.22 50.93
N SER A 63 26.93 15.81 50.83
CA SER A 63 27.51 15.28 49.58
C SER A 63 26.81 14.00 49.11
N ALA A 64 26.52 13.08 50.03
CA ALA A 64 25.78 11.86 49.74
C ALA A 64 24.33 12.14 49.34
N ALA A 65 23.66 13.09 50.01
CA ALA A 65 22.30 13.50 49.67
C ALA A 65 22.22 14.15 48.28
N LEU A 66 23.23 14.95 47.90
CA LEU A 66 23.35 15.55 46.57
C LEU A 66 23.65 14.51 45.50
N ALA A 67 24.55 13.57 45.77
CA ALA A 67 24.87 12.46 44.86
C ALA A 67 23.69 11.49 44.64
N ALA A 68 22.74 11.45 45.58
CA ALA A 68 21.51 10.68 45.45
C ALA A 68 20.41 11.42 44.66
N LYS A 69 20.61 12.69 44.29
CA LYS A 69 19.72 13.40 43.38
C LYS A 69 20.12 13.10 41.94
N GLN A 70 19.13 13.03 41.06
CA GLN A 70 19.34 12.76 39.64
C GLN A 70 20.13 13.89 38.97
N ASP A 71 21.10 13.52 38.14
CA ASP A 71 21.86 14.46 37.32
C ASP A 71 20.94 15.23 36.36
N ALA A 72 21.19 16.53 36.20
CA ALA A 72 20.38 17.41 35.34
C ALA A 72 20.37 16.99 33.85
N GLY A 73 21.31 16.13 33.43
CA GLY A 73 21.40 15.59 32.07
C GLY A 73 20.94 14.13 31.92
N ALA A 74 20.41 13.50 32.97
CA ALA A 74 19.99 12.11 32.90
C ALA A 74 18.75 11.94 31.99
N ALA A 75 18.89 11.17 30.91
CA ALA A 75 17.79 10.75 30.04
C ALA A 75 17.31 9.34 30.42
N PHE A 76 16.00 9.10 30.34
CA PHE A 76 15.40 7.77 30.50
C PHE A 76 15.11 7.16 29.13
N SER A 77 15.28 5.84 29.00
CA SER A 77 14.73 5.07 27.87
C SER A 77 13.28 4.68 28.19
N LEU A 78 12.46 4.46 27.18
CA LEU A 78 11.11 3.92 27.39
C LEU A 78 11.16 2.58 28.17
N ASP A 79 12.23 1.80 27.98
CA ASP A 79 12.47 0.53 28.67
C ASP A 79 12.79 0.68 30.16
N SER A 80 13.18 1.88 30.60
CA SER A 80 13.51 2.16 32.01
C SER A 80 12.30 2.49 32.88
N LEU A 81 11.11 2.60 32.28
CA LEU A 81 9.87 2.89 32.98
C LEU A 81 9.20 1.56 33.43
N SER A 82 9.69 0.97 34.51
CA SER A 82 9.16 -0.29 35.06
C SER A 82 7.91 -0.13 35.94
N ASP A 83 7.57 1.12 36.29
CA ASP A 83 6.51 1.50 37.22
C ASP A 83 5.43 2.38 36.58
N VAL A 84 5.27 2.37 35.25
CA VAL A 84 4.14 3.03 34.58
C VAL A 84 2.84 2.36 35.00
N GLN A 85 2.20 2.95 36.00
CA GLN A 85 0.90 2.54 36.51
C GLN A 85 -0.10 2.50 35.32
N GLY A 86 -0.58 1.29 34.98
CA GLY A 86 -1.51 1.07 33.86
C GLY A 86 -0.93 0.38 32.61
N ALA A 87 0.40 0.23 32.48
CA ALA A 87 0.99 -0.47 31.34
C ALA A 87 0.63 -1.98 31.32
N ALA A 88 0.57 -2.62 32.49
CA ALA A 88 0.13 -4.02 32.62
C ALA A 88 -1.37 -4.23 32.35
N GLY A 89 -2.18 -3.15 32.39
CA GLY A 89 -3.61 -3.18 32.08
C GLY A 89 -3.95 -2.74 30.66
N ALA A 90 -2.95 -2.33 29.86
CA ALA A 90 -3.15 -1.93 28.48
C ALA A 90 -3.48 -3.16 27.63
N ALA A 91 -4.58 -3.10 26.87
CA ALA A 91 -4.92 -4.16 25.93
C ALA A 91 -3.84 -4.29 24.84
N VAL A 92 -3.73 -5.49 24.25
CA VAL A 92 -2.86 -5.74 23.09
C VAL A 92 -3.16 -4.70 22.00
N ASN A 93 -2.12 -4.09 21.41
CA ASN A 93 -2.16 -3.02 20.39
C ASN A 93 -2.38 -1.57 20.89
N TYR A 94 -2.12 -1.29 22.16
CA TYR A 94 -2.09 0.08 22.69
C TYR A 94 -0.65 0.57 22.81
N VAL A 95 -0.43 1.85 22.50
CA VAL A 95 0.86 2.56 22.64
C VAL A 95 0.73 3.69 23.65
N LEU A 96 1.79 3.99 24.40
CA LEU A 96 1.81 5.15 25.28
C LEU A 96 1.91 6.43 24.43
N VAL A 97 0.95 7.32 24.60
CA VAL A 97 0.93 8.64 23.97
C VAL A 97 0.89 9.72 25.04
N LYS A 98 1.44 10.89 24.71
CA LYS A 98 1.41 12.05 25.61
C LYS A 98 0.10 12.80 25.38
N SER A 99 -0.73 12.87 26.40
CA SER A 99 -2.00 13.61 26.39
C SER A 99 -1.79 15.11 26.27
N THR A 100 -2.86 15.85 26.00
CA THR A 100 -2.85 17.32 26.00
C THR A 100 -2.56 17.92 27.37
N THR A 101 -2.75 17.17 28.45
CA THR A 101 -2.40 17.55 29.82
C THR A 101 -0.96 17.15 30.20
N GLY A 102 -0.18 16.61 29.25
CA GLY A 102 1.23 16.28 29.44
C GLY A 102 1.49 14.95 30.14
N THR A 103 0.44 14.15 30.39
CA THR A 103 0.55 12.81 31.01
C THR A 103 0.71 11.74 29.94
N TRP A 104 1.48 10.70 30.22
CA TRP A 104 1.55 9.53 29.34
C TRP A 104 0.37 8.60 29.63
N GLU A 105 -0.42 8.27 28.61
CA GLU A 105 -1.60 7.41 28.72
C GLU A 105 -1.62 6.35 27.60
N PRO A 106 -2.08 5.12 27.85
CA PRO A 106 -2.27 4.13 26.80
C PRO A 106 -3.38 4.58 25.84
N SER A 107 -3.09 4.59 24.54
CA SER A 107 -4.08 4.87 23.50
C SER A 107 -3.97 3.84 22.38
N SER A 108 -5.10 3.53 21.74
CA SER A 108 -5.08 2.67 20.56
C SER A 108 -4.39 3.40 19.40
N ALA A 109 -3.77 2.66 18.48
CA ALA A 109 -3.14 3.25 17.30
C ALA A 109 -4.11 4.14 16.50
N ILE A 110 -5.39 3.78 16.43
CA ILE A 110 -6.45 4.59 15.77
C ILE A 110 -6.75 5.88 16.52
N ALA A 111 -6.80 5.86 17.85
CA ALA A 111 -7.06 7.06 18.65
C ALA A 111 -5.84 8.00 18.69
N ALA A 112 -4.64 7.44 18.64
CA ALA A 112 -3.38 8.18 18.63
C ALA A 112 -3.07 8.85 17.27
N LEU A 113 -3.26 8.11 16.17
CA LEU A 113 -2.85 8.52 14.82
C LEU A 113 -4.02 9.02 13.96
N GLY A 114 -5.26 8.83 14.43
CA GLY A 114 -6.47 9.06 13.64
C GLY A 114 -6.70 7.98 12.57
N PRO A 115 -7.74 8.16 11.73
CA PRO A 115 -7.94 7.35 10.54
C PRO A 115 -6.72 7.54 9.63
N HIS A 116 -6.01 6.45 9.33
CA HIS A 116 -4.91 6.45 8.37
C HIS A 116 -5.22 5.47 7.25
N GLN A 117 -4.65 5.75 6.07
CA GLN A 117 -4.76 4.90 4.89
C GLN A 117 -3.39 4.32 4.58
N HIS A 118 -3.35 3.05 4.20
CA HIS A 118 -2.16 2.42 3.64
C HIS A 118 -2.26 2.45 2.12
N ALA A 119 -1.15 2.77 1.45
CA ALA A 119 -1.04 2.46 0.03
C ALA A 119 -0.97 0.94 -0.14
N GLN A 120 -1.41 0.40 -1.28
CA GLN A 120 -1.25 -1.04 -1.56
C GLN A 120 0.22 -1.49 -1.49
N ALA A 121 1.16 -0.58 -1.76
CA ALA A 121 2.60 -0.83 -1.64
C ALA A 121 3.04 -1.11 -0.20
N ASP A 122 2.30 -0.61 0.80
CA ASP A 122 2.62 -0.79 2.22
C ASP A 122 2.14 -2.14 2.77
N ILE A 123 1.31 -2.86 2.00
CA ILE A 123 0.72 -4.14 2.39
C ILE A 123 1.57 -5.27 1.81
N VAL A 124 2.48 -5.80 2.64
CA VAL A 124 3.33 -6.93 2.29
C VAL A 124 2.47 -8.13 1.84
N GLY A 125 2.75 -8.65 0.65
CA GLY A 125 2.08 -9.84 0.11
C GLY A 125 0.80 -9.58 -0.70
N LEU A 126 0.20 -8.38 -0.64
CA LEU A 126 -1.03 -8.08 -1.39
C LEU A 126 -0.86 -8.23 -2.91
N SER A 127 0.28 -7.79 -3.43
CA SER A 127 0.60 -7.91 -4.86
C SER A 127 0.74 -9.35 -5.33
N ALA A 128 1.23 -10.25 -4.46
CA ALA A 128 1.30 -11.68 -4.75
C ALA A 128 -0.10 -12.30 -4.75
N SER A 129 -0.92 -12.02 -3.73
CA SER A 129 -2.31 -12.51 -3.66
C SER A 129 -3.17 -12.02 -4.82
N LEU A 130 -2.99 -10.77 -5.28
CA LEU A 130 -3.71 -10.25 -6.45
C LEU A 130 -3.31 -10.96 -7.75
N ARG A 131 -2.06 -11.40 -7.88
CA ARG A 131 -1.58 -12.17 -9.05
C ARG A 131 -2.12 -13.60 -9.08
N GLU A 132 -2.42 -14.19 -7.92
CA GLU A 132 -3.05 -15.52 -7.86
C GLU A 132 -4.49 -15.50 -8.38
N VAL A 133 -5.24 -14.40 -8.17
CA VAL A 133 -6.62 -14.28 -8.66
C VAL A 133 -6.65 -14.09 -10.18
N ALA A 134 -5.79 -13.23 -10.72
CA ALA A 134 -5.61 -13.05 -12.15
C ALA A 134 -4.19 -12.54 -12.44
N PRO A 135 -3.30 -13.35 -13.04
CA PRO A 135 -1.96 -12.91 -13.37
C PRO A 135 -1.98 -11.94 -14.57
N PRO A 136 -0.98 -11.03 -14.68
CA PRO A 136 -0.79 -10.24 -15.89
C PRO A 136 -0.75 -11.12 -17.13
N GLY A 137 -1.44 -10.71 -18.19
CA GLY A 137 -1.62 -11.51 -19.41
C GLY A 137 -2.90 -12.35 -19.44
N ALA A 138 -3.59 -12.53 -18.31
CA ALA A 138 -4.89 -13.19 -18.28
C ALA A 138 -5.92 -12.38 -19.09
N VAL A 139 -6.73 -13.08 -19.90
CA VAL A 139 -7.80 -12.49 -20.72
C VAL A 139 -9.15 -12.92 -20.17
N SER A 140 -10.09 -11.98 -20.06
CA SER A 140 -11.46 -12.27 -19.64
C SER A 140 -12.48 -11.41 -20.39
N ALA A 141 -13.71 -11.93 -20.48
CA ALA A 141 -14.86 -11.26 -21.06
C ALA A 141 -15.68 -10.56 -19.97
N PHE A 142 -16.05 -9.31 -20.22
CA PHE A 142 -16.79 -8.47 -19.29
C PHE A 142 -18.11 -8.00 -19.92
N ALA A 143 -19.19 -8.05 -19.15
CA ALA A 143 -20.52 -7.57 -19.54
C ALA A 143 -20.68 -6.04 -19.49
N MET A 144 -19.59 -5.31 -19.27
CA MET A 144 -19.52 -3.85 -19.20
C MET A 144 -18.76 -3.29 -20.42
N SER A 145 -19.02 -2.03 -20.78
CA SER A 145 -18.43 -1.36 -21.96
C SER A 145 -17.07 -0.69 -21.71
N SER A 146 -16.69 -0.58 -20.44
CA SER A 146 -15.41 -0.01 -19.99
C SER A 146 -14.56 -1.08 -19.32
N ALA A 147 -13.23 -0.97 -19.45
CA ALA A 147 -12.33 -1.89 -18.77
C ALA A 147 -12.37 -1.62 -17.25
N PRO A 148 -12.48 -2.65 -16.40
CA PRO A 148 -12.39 -2.48 -14.95
C PRO A 148 -10.97 -2.09 -14.53
N VAL A 149 -10.84 -1.55 -13.32
CA VAL A 149 -9.53 -1.16 -12.76
C VAL A 149 -8.59 -2.37 -12.73
N GLY A 150 -7.34 -2.17 -13.17
CA GLY A 150 -6.34 -3.23 -13.27
C GLY A 150 -6.43 -4.08 -14.54
N TRP A 151 -7.33 -3.74 -15.47
CA TRP A 151 -7.47 -4.35 -16.78
C TRP A 151 -7.42 -3.30 -17.89
N ILE A 152 -6.98 -3.68 -19.09
CA ILE A 152 -7.04 -2.85 -20.30
C ILE A 152 -7.75 -3.60 -21.43
N LYS A 153 -8.37 -2.86 -22.35
CA LYS A 153 -9.10 -3.46 -23.47
C LYS A 153 -8.15 -4.25 -24.38
N ALA A 154 -8.53 -5.46 -24.76
CA ALA A 154 -7.81 -6.27 -25.76
C ALA A 154 -8.20 -5.80 -27.17
N ASN A 155 -7.72 -4.62 -27.56
CA ASN A 155 -8.13 -3.90 -28.77
C ASN A 155 -6.98 -3.65 -29.77
N GLY A 156 -5.87 -4.37 -29.66
CA GLY A 156 -4.73 -4.20 -30.56
C GLY A 156 -3.87 -2.96 -30.33
N ALA A 157 -4.16 -2.13 -29.31
CA ALA A 157 -3.42 -0.90 -29.08
C ALA A 157 -1.94 -1.16 -28.75
N ALA A 158 -1.06 -0.26 -29.20
CA ALA A 158 0.31 -0.19 -28.74
C ALA A 158 0.34 0.51 -27.37
N VAL A 159 0.92 -0.14 -26.36
CA VAL A 159 1.00 0.39 -24.99
C VAL A 159 2.42 0.40 -24.46
N SER A 160 2.69 1.27 -23.48
CA SER A 160 4.03 1.48 -22.90
C SER A 160 4.55 0.25 -22.15
N ARG A 161 5.78 -0.18 -22.46
CA ARG A 161 6.50 -1.24 -21.73
C ARG A 161 6.81 -0.84 -20.29
N SER A 162 7.04 0.44 -20.01
CA SER A 162 7.34 0.90 -18.64
C SER A 162 6.09 1.00 -17.78
N THR A 163 4.99 1.50 -18.34
CA THR A 163 3.71 1.61 -17.64
C THR A 163 3.08 0.25 -17.36
N TYR A 164 3.20 -0.69 -18.31
CA TYR A 164 2.61 -2.03 -18.24
C TYR A 164 3.70 -3.11 -18.20
N SER A 165 4.72 -2.93 -17.36
CA SER A 165 5.91 -3.79 -17.30
C SER A 165 5.61 -5.24 -16.95
N ALA A 166 4.67 -5.48 -16.03
CA ALA A 166 4.25 -6.83 -15.65
C ALA A 166 3.51 -7.55 -16.80
N LEU A 167 2.69 -6.83 -17.55
CA LEU A 167 2.04 -7.35 -18.76
C LEU A 167 3.05 -7.62 -19.87
N PHE A 168 3.98 -6.70 -20.11
CA PHE A 168 5.03 -6.88 -21.12
C PHE A 168 5.89 -8.10 -20.80
N ALA A 169 6.24 -8.32 -19.54
CA ALA A 169 6.96 -9.50 -19.10
C ALA A 169 6.17 -10.80 -19.38
N ALA A 170 4.83 -10.75 -19.33
CA ALA A 170 3.97 -11.91 -19.55
C ALA A 170 3.75 -12.25 -21.03
N ILE A 171 3.54 -11.25 -21.90
CA ILE A 171 3.13 -11.49 -23.30
C ILE A 171 4.16 -11.06 -24.35
N GLY A 172 5.19 -10.31 -23.94
CA GLY A 172 6.22 -9.78 -24.83
C GLY A 172 5.63 -9.03 -26.03
N THR A 173 6.08 -9.41 -27.22
CA THR A 173 5.65 -8.82 -28.50
C THR A 173 4.83 -9.79 -29.35
N THR A 174 4.23 -10.83 -28.75
CA THR A 174 3.48 -11.86 -29.49
C THR A 174 2.39 -11.27 -30.39
N PHE A 175 1.73 -10.19 -29.95
CA PHE A 175 0.66 -9.53 -30.71
C PHE A 175 1.15 -8.29 -31.49
N GLY A 176 2.47 -8.10 -31.57
CA GLY A 176 3.11 -7.02 -32.32
C GLY A 176 4.17 -6.30 -31.50
N VAL A 177 5.19 -5.81 -32.20
CA VAL A 177 6.39 -5.18 -31.61
C VAL A 177 6.16 -3.74 -31.14
N GLY A 178 4.99 -3.16 -31.41
CA GLY A 178 4.74 -1.74 -31.20
C GLY A 178 5.65 -0.88 -32.08
N ASP A 179 6.27 0.13 -31.48
CA ASP A 179 7.32 0.98 -32.03
C ASP A 179 8.71 0.29 -32.08
N GLY A 180 8.83 -0.96 -31.62
CA GLY A 180 10.08 -1.71 -31.56
C GLY A 180 10.99 -1.33 -30.39
N SER A 181 10.61 -0.37 -29.53
CA SER A 181 11.47 0.14 -28.46
C SER A 181 10.72 0.31 -27.14
N THR A 182 9.77 1.25 -27.09
CA THR A 182 9.12 1.67 -25.84
C THR A 182 7.72 1.08 -25.65
N THR A 183 7.17 0.45 -26.69
CA THR A 183 5.81 -0.08 -26.70
C THR A 183 5.75 -1.55 -27.14
N PHE A 184 4.59 -2.17 -26.92
CA PHE A 184 4.22 -3.50 -27.43
C PHE A 184 2.72 -3.51 -27.71
N ASN A 185 2.27 -4.39 -28.60
CA ASN A 185 0.85 -4.46 -28.95
C ASN A 185 0.10 -5.45 -28.05
N LEU A 186 -1.13 -5.08 -27.74
CA LEU A 186 -2.11 -5.97 -27.13
C LEU A 186 -2.71 -6.92 -28.16
N PRO A 187 -3.29 -8.06 -27.74
CA PRO A 187 -4.18 -8.81 -28.63
C PRO A 187 -5.35 -7.92 -29.08
N ASP A 188 -5.79 -8.08 -30.33
CA ASP A 188 -7.04 -7.50 -30.82
C ASP A 188 -8.09 -8.61 -30.89
N LEU A 189 -8.99 -8.64 -29.90
CA LEU A 189 -10.02 -9.68 -29.78
C LEU A 189 -11.42 -9.16 -30.16
N ARG A 190 -11.48 -7.97 -30.77
CA ARG A 190 -12.75 -7.36 -31.16
C ARG A 190 -13.34 -8.11 -32.35
N GLY A 191 -14.49 -8.73 -32.14
CA GLY A 191 -15.19 -9.50 -33.19
C GLY A 191 -14.63 -10.90 -33.42
N GLU A 192 -13.65 -11.33 -32.61
CA GLU A 192 -12.98 -12.62 -32.75
C GLU A 192 -13.60 -13.68 -31.82
N PHE A 193 -13.52 -14.94 -32.24
CA PHE A 193 -13.75 -16.08 -31.36
C PHE A 193 -12.42 -16.59 -30.83
N VAL A 194 -12.29 -16.68 -29.50
CA VAL A 194 -11.13 -17.30 -28.87
C VAL A 194 -11.25 -18.81 -28.96
N ARG A 195 -10.20 -19.46 -29.42
CA ARG A 195 -10.06 -20.91 -29.46
C ARG A 195 -8.90 -21.38 -28.59
N GLY A 196 -8.95 -22.64 -28.17
CA GLY A 196 -7.80 -23.28 -27.53
C GLY A 196 -6.62 -23.37 -28.51
N TRP A 197 -5.43 -23.06 -28.01
CA TRP A 197 -4.18 -23.35 -28.73
C TRP A 197 -3.92 -24.86 -28.70
N ASP A 198 -3.49 -25.41 -29.83
CA ASP A 198 -3.27 -26.86 -29.96
C ASP A 198 -2.14 -27.36 -29.06
N ASP A 199 -1.11 -26.53 -28.82
CA ASP A 199 0.04 -26.82 -27.95
C ASP A 199 0.57 -28.26 -28.10
N ALA A 200 0.87 -28.62 -29.35
CA ALA A 200 1.40 -29.92 -29.75
C ALA A 200 0.46 -31.13 -29.56
N ARG A 201 -0.85 -30.93 -29.38
CA ARG A 201 -1.84 -32.02 -29.40
C ARG A 201 -1.98 -32.68 -30.78
N GLY A 202 -1.70 -31.94 -31.86
CA GLY A 202 -1.70 -32.44 -33.23
C GLY A 202 -3.06 -32.41 -33.94
N ILE A 203 -4.09 -31.80 -33.34
CA ILE A 203 -5.42 -31.63 -33.98
C ILE A 203 -5.42 -30.43 -34.90
N ASP A 204 -4.70 -29.36 -34.52
CA ASP A 204 -4.55 -28.15 -35.34
C ASP A 204 -3.12 -27.59 -35.29
N ALA A 205 -2.16 -28.43 -35.66
CA ALA A 205 -0.72 -28.12 -35.56
C ALA A 205 -0.25 -26.94 -36.45
N SER A 206 -1.04 -26.57 -37.46
CA SER A 206 -0.70 -25.46 -38.37
C SER A 206 -0.98 -24.06 -37.80
N ARG A 207 -1.54 -23.98 -36.58
CA ARG A 207 -1.95 -22.73 -35.95
C ARG A 207 -1.04 -22.40 -34.77
N GLY A 208 -0.17 -21.41 -35.01
CA GLY A 208 0.74 -20.89 -33.99
C GLY A 208 0.01 -20.16 -32.86
N PHE A 209 0.62 -20.12 -31.68
CA PHE A 209 0.13 -19.32 -30.56
C PHE A 209 -0.03 -17.86 -30.96
N GLY A 210 -1.17 -17.26 -30.61
CA GLY A 210 -1.49 -15.86 -30.92
C GLY A 210 -1.77 -15.55 -32.40
N SER A 211 -1.81 -16.57 -33.27
CA SER A 211 -2.10 -16.36 -34.70
C SER A 211 -3.60 -16.15 -34.97
N ALA A 212 -3.91 -15.25 -35.90
CA ALA A 212 -5.27 -15.05 -36.40
C ALA A 212 -5.61 -16.05 -37.51
N GLN A 213 -6.90 -16.39 -37.63
CA GLN A 213 -7.41 -17.28 -38.67
C GLN A 213 -8.68 -16.68 -39.28
N GLY A 214 -8.73 -16.60 -40.62
CA GLY A 214 -9.94 -16.17 -41.33
C GLY A 214 -11.05 -17.22 -41.29
N SER A 215 -12.30 -16.79 -41.54
CA SER A 215 -13.43 -17.71 -41.67
C SER A 215 -13.29 -18.59 -42.92
N GLN A 216 -13.71 -19.85 -42.83
CA GLN A 216 -13.57 -20.84 -43.92
C GLN A 216 -14.89 -21.20 -44.60
N ASN A 217 -16.05 -20.94 -43.97
CA ASN A 217 -17.36 -21.16 -44.58
C ASN A 217 -17.91 -19.86 -45.19
N LEU A 218 -17.12 -19.30 -46.11
CA LEU A 218 -17.49 -18.13 -46.92
C LEU A 218 -18.47 -18.54 -48.03
N THR A 219 -18.94 -17.57 -48.80
CA THR A 219 -19.78 -17.79 -49.98
C THR A 219 -19.20 -18.88 -50.87
N HIS A 220 -20.01 -19.90 -51.15
CA HIS A 220 -19.70 -21.00 -52.06
C HIS A 220 -20.96 -21.41 -52.83
N SER A 221 -20.78 -22.15 -53.93
CA SER A 221 -21.89 -22.67 -54.73
C SER A 221 -22.03 -24.17 -54.54
N HIS A 222 -23.27 -24.66 -54.66
CA HIS A 222 -23.57 -26.09 -54.75
C HIS A 222 -23.94 -26.43 -56.19
N GLY A 223 -23.32 -27.47 -56.74
CA GLY A 223 -23.77 -28.07 -57.99
C GLY A 223 -25.04 -28.89 -57.76
N VAL A 224 -25.96 -28.86 -58.72
CA VAL A 224 -27.10 -29.78 -58.75
C VAL A 224 -26.80 -30.85 -59.80
N ASN A 225 -26.86 -32.12 -59.39
CA ASN A 225 -26.79 -33.26 -60.31
C ASN A 225 -28.21 -33.82 -60.49
N ASP A 226 -28.87 -33.49 -61.59
CA ASP A 226 -30.14 -34.12 -61.99
C ASP A 226 -29.81 -35.42 -62.75
N PRO A 227 -30.26 -36.61 -62.28
CA PRO A 227 -30.00 -37.89 -62.95
C PRO A 227 -30.49 -37.97 -64.41
N GLY A 228 -31.20 -36.95 -64.88
CA GLY A 228 -31.80 -36.92 -66.21
C GLY A 228 -33.07 -37.76 -66.21
N HIS A 229 -34.16 -37.16 -66.68
CA HIS A 229 -35.43 -37.86 -66.88
C HIS A 229 -35.94 -37.57 -68.29
N SER A 230 -36.71 -38.50 -68.84
CA SER A 230 -37.33 -38.36 -70.16
C SER A 230 -38.83 -38.19 -70.03
N HIS A 231 -39.42 -37.35 -70.88
CA HIS A 231 -40.87 -37.19 -70.96
C HIS A 231 -41.40 -38.01 -72.15
N PRO A 232 -42.24 -39.04 -71.92
CA PRO A 232 -42.96 -39.68 -73.01
C PRO A 232 -44.05 -38.71 -73.51
N TYR A 233 -44.04 -38.40 -74.81
CA TYR A 233 -45.14 -37.68 -75.43
C TYR A 233 -45.84 -38.58 -76.43
N THR A 234 -47.17 -38.60 -76.36
CA THR A 234 -48.03 -39.28 -77.33
C THR A 234 -48.51 -38.26 -78.34
N ARG A 235 -48.07 -38.36 -79.60
CA ARG A 235 -48.70 -37.61 -80.69
C ARG A 235 -50.06 -38.24 -80.96
N ALA A 236 -51.13 -37.65 -80.42
CA ALA A 236 -52.47 -37.92 -80.92
C ALA A 236 -52.60 -37.27 -82.30
N TRP A 237 -52.33 -38.02 -83.36
CA TRP A 237 -52.63 -37.57 -84.72
C TRP A 237 -54.15 -37.62 -84.88
N ASN A 238 -54.86 -36.58 -84.42
CA ASN A 238 -56.27 -36.38 -84.77
C ASN A 238 -56.32 -35.65 -86.11
N GLY A 239 -55.93 -36.37 -87.16
CA GLY A 239 -55.96 -35.90 -88.54
C GLY A 239 -56.56 -37.00 -89.39
N GLY A 240 -57.57 -36.66 -90.18
CA GLY A 240 -58.21 -37.60 -91.09
C GLY A 240 -57.24 -38.14 -92.14
N LEU A 241 -57.55 -39.36 -92.57
CA LEU A 241 -57.25 -39.95 -93.87
C LEU A 241 -56.75 -38.96 -94.93
N TYR A 242 -55.44 -39.03 -95.23
CA TYR A 242 -54.97 -38.88 -96.60
C TYR A 242 -54.20 -40.15 -96.96
N ALA A 243 -54.90 -41.00 -97.70
CA ALA A 243 -54.32 -42.12 -98.40
C ALA A 243 -53.31 -41.62 -99.45
N GLY A 244 -52.17 -42.29 -99.54
CA GLY A 244 -51.35 -42.28 -100.76
C GLY A 244 -50.16 -41.32 -100.74
N GLY A 245 -49.10 -41.69 -100.03
CA GLY A 245 -47.76 -41.15 -100.25
C GLY A 245 -46.74 -41.80 -99.34
N PRO A 246 -45.70 -42.49 -99.85
CA PRO A 246 -44.61 -43.01 -99.04
C PRO A 246 -43.64 -41.87 -98.70
N PHE A 247 -44.11 -40.92 -97.91
CA PHE A 247 -43.19 -40.09 -97.15
C PHE A 247 -42.96 -40.83 -95.83
N PRO A 248 -41.76 -41.39 -95.58
CA PRO A 248 -41.42 -41.68 -94.22
C PRO A 248 -41.46 -40.34 -93.52
N ALA A 249 -42.39 -40.16 -92.58
CA ALA A 249 -42.25 -39.16 -91.53
C ALA A 249 -41.03 -39.57 -90.69
N ARG A 250 -39.84 -39.48 -91.28
CA ARG A 250 -38.62 -39.25 -90.55
C ARG A 250 -38.80 -37.84 -90.01
N ASP A 251 -39.32 -37.75 -88.80
CA ASP A 251 -39.10 -36.59 -87.93
C ASP A 251 -37.58 -36.59 -87.64
N SER A 252 -36.81 -36.22 -88.66
CA SER A 252 -35.36 -36.10 -88.63
C SER A 252 -35.04 -34.88 -87.79
N ASP A 253 -34.35 -35.11 -86.68
CA ASP A 253 -33.88 -34.12 -85.73
C ASP A 253 -34.97 -33.27 -85.09
N ASN A 254 -36.00 -33.93 -84.57
CA ASN A 254 -36.80 -33.32 -83.53
C ASN A 254 -36.14 -33.55 -82.16
N THR A 255 -34.94 -32.99 -82.00
CA THR A 255 -34.47 -32.55 -80.69
C THR A 255 -35.38 -31.38 -80.27
N LEU A 256 -36.64 -31.70 -79.96
CA LEU A 256 -37.48 -30.81 -79.18
C LEU A 256 -36.75 -30.68 -77.85
N ASN A 257 -36.03 -29.58 -77.67
CA ASN A 257 -35.69 -29.15 -76.34
C ASN A 257 -37.03 -29.10 -75.59
N THR A 258 -37.20 -29.96 -74.60
CA THR A 258 -38.19 -29.66 -73.58
C THR A 258 -37.80 -28.28 -73.04
N GLY A 259 -38.77 -27.36 -72.95
CA GLY A 259 -38.50 -26.07 -72.36
C GLY A 259 -37.85 -26.27 -70.99
N HIS A 260 -36.94 -25.37 -70.60
CA HIS A 260 -36.43 -25.41 -69.24
C HIS A 260 -37.63 -25.25 -68.29
N VAL A 261 -37.95 -26.30 -67.53
CA VAL A 261 -38.74 -26.14 -66.31
C VAL A 261 -37.71 -26.05 -65.22
N GLY A 262 -37.65 -24.91 -64.53
CA GLY A 262 -36.83 -24.80 -63.33
C GLY A 262 -37.22 -25.96 -62.43
N THR A 263 -36.26 -26.78 -62.03
CA THR A 263 -36.54 -27.77 -60.99
C THR A 263 -37.12 -26.98 -59.81
N GLY A 264 -38.21 -27.44 -59.20
CA GLY A 264 -38.81 -26.77 -58.03
C GLY A 264 -37.87 -26.70 -56.81
N ILE A 265 -36.61 -27.10 -56.97
CA ILE A 265 -35.52 -27.03 -56.02
C ILE A 265 -35.05 -25.58 -55.95
N SER A 266 -35.80 -24.80 -55.19
CA SER A 266 -35.30 -23.54 -54.68
C SER A 266 -34.48 -23.83 -53.42
N ILE A 267 -33.16 -23.60 -53.47
CA ILE A 267 -32.38 -23.46 -52.23
C ILE A 267 -32.72 -22.08 -51.68
N GLN A 268 -33.77 -22.01 -50.87
CA GLN A 268 -34.09 -20.81 -50.11
C GLN A 268 -32.91 -20.51 -49.19
N ALA A 269 -32.27 -19.35 -49.36
CA ALA A 269 -31.20 -18.94 -48.48
C ALA A 269 -31.76 -18.69 -47.07
N SER A 270 -31.44 -19.58 -46.13
CA SER A 270 -31.65 -19.30 -44.70
C SER A 270 -30.35 -18.77 -44.11
N GLY A 271 -30.18 -17.45 -44.07
CA GLY A 271 -29.00 -16.82 -43.48
C GLY A 271 -28.53 -15.55 -44.20
N GLY A 272 -27.39 -15.01 -43.77
CA GLY A 272 -26.69 -13.91 -44.44
C GLY A 272 -25.54 -14.39 -45.32
N SER A 273 -24.72 -13.47 -45.81
CA SER A 273 -23.53 -13.77 -46.64
C SER A 273 -22.41 -14.54 -45.92
N GLU A 274 -22.56 -14.81 -44.62
CA GLU A 274 -21.57 -15.51 -43.80
C GLU A 274 -22.27 -16.51 -42.87
N ALA A 275 -21.72 -17.72 -42.79
CA ALA A 275 -22.10 -18.70 -41.78
C ALA A 275 -21.34 -18.43 -40.48
N ARG A 276 -22.07 -18.06 -39.42
CA ARG A 276 -21.52 -17.86 -38.08
C ARG A 276 -22.45 -18.43 -37.00
N PRO A 277 -21.91 -18.94 -35.88
CA PRO A 277 -22.72 -19.32 -34.74
C PRO A 277 -23.42 -18.09 -34.15
N ARG A 278 -24.56 -18.28 -33.48
CA ARG A 278 -25.14 -17.20 -32.68
C ARG A 278 -24.16 -16.82 -31.56
N ASN A 279 -23.95 -15.52 -31.37
CA ASN A 279 -23.01 -15.01 -30.38
C ASN A 279 -23.55 -13.74 -29.71
N ILE A 280 -23.02 -13.43 -28.52
CA ILE A 280 -23.23 -12.18 -27.80
C ILE A 280 -21.86 -11.55 -27.60
N ALA A 281 -21.73 -10.27 -27.97
CA ALA A 281 -20.47 -9.55 -27.85
C ALA A 281 -20.29 -9.02 -26.41
N LEU A 282 -19.21 -9.46 -25.76
CA LEU A 282 -18.74 -8.94 -24.48
C LEU A 282 -17.40 -8.22 -24.69
N LEU A 283 -17.03 -7.35 -23.75
CA LEU A 283 -15.75 -6.65 -23.81
C LEU A 283 -14.64 -7.58 -23.33
N TYR A 284 -13.72 -7.95 -24.22
CA TYR A 284 -12.48 -8.61 -23.82
C TYR A 284 -11.48 -7.59 -23.25
N CYS A 285 -10.93 -7.92 -22.09
CA CYS A 285 -9.83 -7.18 -21.47
C CYS A 285 -8.71 -8.12 -21.05
N ILE A 286 -7.51 -7.57 -20.96
CA ILE A 286 -6.30 -8.25 -20.50
C ILE A 286 -5.80 -7.61 -19.20
N LYS A 287 -5.43 -8.45 -18.24
CA LYS A 287 -4.91 -8.03 -16.94
C LYS A 287 -3.49 -7.48 -17.10
N TYR A 288 -3.19 -6.34 -16.48
CA TYR A 288 -1.83 -5.76 -16.44
C TYR A 288 -1.23 -5.70 -15.04
#